data_AF-A0A0C9YL51-F1
#
_entry.id   AF-A0A0C9YL51-F1
#
_cell.length_a   1.000
_cell.length_b   1.000
_cell.length_c   1.000
_cell.angle_alpha   90.00
_cell.angle_beta   90.00
_cell.angle_gamma   90.00
#
_symmetry.space_group_name_H-M   'P 1'
#
loop_
_entity.id
_entity.type
_entity.pdbx_description
1 polymer ?
#
loop_
_entity_poly.entity_id
_entity_poly.type
_entity_poly.pdbx_seq_one_letter_code
_entity_poly.pdbx_strand_id
1 'polypeptide(L)'
;MVMVLPKGVPTLQHLNTKNWTRPDNVFCTEHTQGLFVKCATDPANRGPKTDHVPVLSVLDLTLTNTNPEPRHNFRATNWEKFRETLRLQLNEVGPPTALATDREFQNAARALTRAIQETIEKEVPLCKPSPYAKRWW
;
A
#
# COMPACT_ATOMS: atom_id res chain seq x y z
N MET A 1 18.06 10.47 -12.21
CA MET A 1 18.60 9.08 -12.15
C MET A 1 19.84 9.11 -11.28
N VAL A 2 20.02 8.12 -10.41
CA VAL A 2 21.10 8.05 -9.41
C VAL A 2 21.97 6.83 -9.68
N MET A 3 23.30 6.98 -9.62
CA MET A 3 24.26 5.88 -9.71
C MET A 3 24.38 5.19 -8.35
N VAL A 4 23.96 3.93 -8.25
CA VAL A 4 23.89 3.18 -6.99
C VAL A 4 25.15 2.37 -6.73
N LEU A 5 25.82 1.91 -7.79
CA LEU A 5 27.13 1.27 -7.65
C LEU A 5 28.16 2.33 -7.23
N PRO A 6 28.77 2.25 -6.03
CA PRO A 6 29.64 3.29 -5.50
C PRO A 6 30.81 3.59 -6.42
N LYS A 7 31.19 4.87 -6.53
CA LYS A 7 32.32 5.30 -7.36
C LYS A 7 33.59 4.52 -7.01
N GLY A 8 34.35 4.10 -8.02
CA GLY A 8 35.62 3.42 -7.84
C GLY A 8 35.53 1.90 -7.61
N VAL A 9 34.33 1.33 -7.47
CA VAL A 9 34.15 -0.13 -7.44
C VAL A 9 34.44 -0.71 -8.82
N PRO A 10 35.45 -1.58 -8.99
CA PRO A 10 35.78 -2.16 -10.28
C PRO A 10 34.85 -3.34 -10.58
N THR A 11 34.46 -3.48 -11.84
CA THR A 11 33.52 -4.52 -12.32
C THR A 11 34.15 -5.43 -13.36
N LEU A 12 35.35 -5.11 -13.84
CA LEU A 12 36.09 -5.92 -14.79
C LEU A 12 37.56 -5.99 -14.41
N GLN A 13 38.15 -7.18 -14.56
CA GLN A 13 39.59 -7.39 -14.53
C GLN A 13 40.06 -8.00 -15.84
N HIS A 14 40.84 -7.24 -16.61
CA HIS A 14 41.39 -7.69 -17.89
C HIS A 14 42.19 -8.98 -17.71
N LEU A 15 41.91 -10.00 -18.53
CA LEU A 15 42.50 -11.33 -18.36
C LEU A 15 44.02 -11.34 -18.50
N ASN A 16 44.57 -10.53 -19.39
CA ASN A 16 46.01 -10.48 -19.67
C ASN A 16 46.76 -9.52 -18.74
N THR A 17 46.39 -8.23 -18.75
CA THR A 17 47.09 -7.18 -17.99
C THR A 17 46.77 -7.18 -16.50
N LYS A 18 45.69 -7.87 -16.08
CA LYS A 18 45.14 -7.86 -14.71
C LYS A 18 44.71 -6.47 -14.21
N ASN A 19 44.66 -5.47 -15.09
CA ASN A 19 44.16 -4.14 -14.78
C ASN A 19 42.66 -4.20 -14.46
N TRP A 20 42.27 -3.42 -13.45
CA TRP A 20 40.90 -3.29 -13.02
C TRP A 20 40.25 -2.06 -13.66
N THR A 21 39.07 -2.25 -14.22
CA THR A 21 38.26 -1.18 -14.82
C THR A 21 36.81 -1.31 -14.39
N ARG A 22 36.00 -0.29 -14.70
CA ARG A 22 34.57 -0.23 -14.37
C ARG A 22 33.75 0.16 -15.60
N PRO A 23 33.57 -0.76 -16.56
CA PRO A 23 32.65 -0.55 -17.67
C PRO A 23 31.17 -0.63 -17.22
N ASP A 24 30.87 -1.37 -16.14
CA ASP A 24 29.50 -1.64 -15.73
C ASP A 24 28.99 -0.64 -14.69
N ASN A 25 27.69 -0.33 -14.77
CA ASN A 25 27.04 0.62 -13.88
C ASN A 25 25.65 0.13 -13.48
N VAL A 26 25.21 0.55 -12.28
CA VAL A 26 23.85 0.32 -11.78
C VAL A 26 23.24 1.67 -11.46
N PHE A 27 22.07 1.93 -12.03
CA PHE A 27 21.31 3.16 -11.86
C PHE A 27 19.92 2.88 -11.31
N CYS A 28 19.37 3.84 -10.57
CA CYS A 28 17.99 3.82 -10.10
C CYS A 28 17.33 5.21 -10.22
N THR A 29 16.06 5.30 -9.87
CA THR A 29 15.38 6.58 -9.66
C THR A 29 15.64 7.07 -8.24
N GLU A 30 15.50 8.38 -7.98
CA GLU A 30 15.64 8.93 -6.63
C GLU A 30 14.66 8.27 -5.65
N HIS A 31 13.44 7.94 -6.13
CA HIS A 31 12.42 7.27 -5.34
C HIS A 31 12.82 5.87 -4.87
N THR A 32 13.58 5.12 -5.66
CA THR A 32 13.99 3.74 -5.32
C THR A 32 15.38 3.65 -4.71
N GLN A 33 16.13 4.76 -4.64
CA GLN A 33 17.47 4.78 -4.08
C GLN A 33 17.49 4.28 -2.62
N GLY A 34 16.51 4.69 -1.82
CA GLY A 34 16.40 4.28 -0.42
C GLY A 34 16.11 2.79 -0.21
N LEU A 35 15.71 2.07 -1.26
CA LEU A 35 15.47 0.62 -1.19
C LEU A 35 16.78 -0.18 -1.29
N PHE A 36 17.85 0.40 -1.83
CA PHE A 36 19.13 -0.33 -1.93
C PHE A 36 19.83 -0.39 -0.58
N VAL A 37 19.89 -1.58 0.01
CA VAL A 37 20.66 -1.88 1.22
C VAL A 37 22.15 -2.02 0.88
N LYS A 38 22.46 -2.59 -0.29
CA LYS A 38 23.83 -2.78 -0.78
C LYS A 38 23.86 -2.79 -2.31
N CYS A 39 24.89 -2.19 -2.89
CA CYS A 39 25.26 -2.38 -4.29
C CYS A 39 26.79 -2.43 -4.37
N ALA A 40 27.36 -3.57 -4.74
CA ALA A 40 28.81 -3.78 -4.82
C ALA A 40 29.13 -4.90 -5.80
N THR A 41 30.40 -5.14 -6.09
CA THR A 41 30.81 -6.34 -6.82
C THR A 41 30.99 -7.55 -5.90
N ASP A 42 30.85 -8.74 -6.48
CA ASP A 42 31.05 -10.01 -5.81
C ASP A 42 32.09 -10.88 -6.54
N PRO A 43 33.40 -10.60 -6.32
CA PRO A 43 34.48 -11.35 -6.95
C PRO A 43 34.47 -12.85 -6.65
N ALA A 44 33.94 -13.26 -5.49
CA ALA A 44 33.90 -14.67 -5.09
C ALA A 44 32.96 -15.50 -5.98
N ASN A 45 31.90 -14.87 -6.51
CA ASN A 45 30.94 -15.49 -7.43
C ASN A 45 31.26 -15.23 -8.91
N ARG A 46 32.50 -14.85 -9.23
CA ARG A 46 32.94 -14.71 -10.62
C ARG A 46 32.90 -16.06 -11.35
N GLY A 47 32.20 -16.09 -12.47
CA GLY A 47 32.12 -17.28 -13.32
C GLY A 47 33.47 -17.68 -13.95
N PRO A 48 33.60 -18.92 -14.43
CA PRO A 48 34.80 -19.35 -15.13
C PRO A 48 34.96 -18.59 -16.45
N LYS A 49 36.22 -18.26 -16.81
CA LYS A 49 36.61 -17.68 -18.11
C LYS A 49 35.98 -16.32 -18.47
N THR A 50 35.45 -15.56 -17.51
CA THR A 50 35.00 -14.17 -17.73
C THR A 50 35.97 -13.17 -17.11
N ASP A 51 36.17 -12.01 -17.75
CA ASP A 51 36.85 -10.84 -17.20
C ASP A 51 35.96 -9.98 -16.28
N HIS A 52 34.64 -10.09 -16.40
CA HIS A 52 33.70 -9.36 -15.56
C HIS A 52 33.50 -10.01 -14.19
N VAL A 53 33.29 -9.16 -13.20
CA VAL A 53 32.87 -9.50 -11.85
C VAL A 53 31.39 -9.15 -11.70
N PRO A 54 30.55 -10.08 -11.19
CA PRO A 54 29.14 -9.78 -11.01
C PRO A 54 28.91 -8.62 -10.03
N VAL A 55 27.87 -7.84 -10.29
CA VAL A 55 27.40 -6.79 -9.37
C VAL A 55 26.26 -7.37 -8.53
N LEU A 56 26.45 -7.43 -7.22
CA LEU A 56 25.46 -7.81 -6.23
C LEU A 56 24.68 -6.58 -5.76
N SER A 57 23.37 -6.59 -6.02
CA SER A 57 22.43 -5.59 -5.50
C SER A 57 21.48 -6.24 -4.50
N VAL A 58 21.38 -5.68 -3.31
CA VAL A 58 20.45 -6.10 -2.25
C VAL A 58 19.46 -4.97 -2.02
N LEU A 59 18.17 -5.27 -2.19
CA LEU A 59 17.09 -4.32 -1.99
C LEU A 59 16.24 -4.75 -0.80
N ASP A 60 15.87 -3.80 0.05
CA ASP A 60 14.83 -3.99 1.06
C ASP A 60 13.47 -3.78 0.40
N LEU A 61 12.77 -4.90 0.19
CA LEU A 61 11.41 -4.93 -0.34
C LEU A 61 10.42 -5.38 0.74
N THR A 62 10.79 -5.23 2.01
CA THR A 62 9.89 -5.54 3.12
C THR A 62 8.64 -4.68 3.01
N LEU A 63 7.55 -5.30 2.60
CA LEU A 63 6.25 -4.66 2.61
C LEU A 63 5.77 -4.62 4.05
N THR A 64 5.47 -3.43 4.55
CA THR A 64 4.71 -3.29 5.78
C THR A 64 3.34 -3.90 5.51
N ASN A 65 3.06 -5.05 6.13
CA ASN A 65 1.77 -5.70 5.98
C ASN A 65 0.73 -4.87 6.74
N THR A 66 0.10 -3.93 6.05
CA THR A 66 -1.05 -3.23 6.58
C THR A 66 -2.22 -4.20 6.53
N ASN A 67 -2.74 -4.59 7.69
CA ASN A 67 -4.02 -5.27 7.73
C ASN A 67 -5.04 -4.34 7.07
N PRO A 68 -5.72 -4.77 5.99
CA PRO A 68 -6.72 -3.93 5.37
C PRO A 68 -7.81 -3.66 6.40
N GLU A 69 -8.26 -2.40 6.47
CA GLU A 69 -9.38 -2.03 7.33
C GLU A 69 -10.57 -2.95 7.06
N PRO A 70 -11.22 -3.50 8.10
CA PRO A 70 -12.39 -4.34 7.95
C PRO A 70 -13.46 -3.62 7.13
N ARG A 71 -13.97 -4.29 6.09
CA ARG A 71 -15.00 -3.72 5.22
C ARG A 71 -16.37 -4.23 5.62
N HIS A 72 -17.39 -3.39 5.52
CA HIS A 72 -18.78 -3.81 5.72
C HIS A 72 -19.27 -4.72 4.58
N ASN A 73 -19.94 -5.82 4.94
CA ASN A 73 -20.52 -6.79 4.02
C ASN A 73 -22.03 -6.51 3.83
N PHE A 74 -22.34 -5.53 3.00
CA PHE A 74 -23.72 -5.16 2.67
C PHE A 74 -24.51 -6.32 2.04
N ARG A 75 -23.86 -7.25 1.34
CA ARG A 75 -24.52 -8.41 0.73
C ARG A 75 -25.07 -9.38 1.79
N ALA A 76 -24.37 -9.52 2.93
CA ALA A 76 -24.76 -10.42 4.01
C ALA A 76 -25.63 -9.73 5.08
N THR A 77 -26.08 -8.50 4.84
CA THR A 77 -26.87 -7.73 5.81
C THR A 77 -28.28 -8.28 5.93
N ASN A 78 -28.78 -8.41 7.18
CA ASN A 78 -30.20 -8.61 7.42
C ASN A 78 -30.93 -7.26 7.24
N TRP A 79 -31.49 -7.05 6.05
CA TRP A 79 -32.12 -5.80 5.69
C TRP A 79 -33.41 -5.49 6.46
N GLU A 80 -34.10 -6.49 7.00
CA GLU A 80 -35.28 -6.26 7.85
C GLU A 80 -34.86 -5.60 9.16
N LYS A 81 -33.91 -6.23 9.87
CA LYS A 81 -33.35 -5.69 11.12
C LYS A 81 -32.65 -4.34 10.93
N PHE A 82 -31.95 -4.17 9.82
CA PHE A 82 -31.34 -2.89 9.45
C PHE A 82 -32.40 -1.79 9.32
N ARG A 83 -33.51 -2.05 8.61
CA ARG A 83 -34.59 -1.07 8.44
C ARG A 83 -35.30 -0.74 9.75
N GLU A 84 -35.51 -1.72 10.62
CA GLU A 84 -36.08 -1.49 11.95
C GLU A 84 -35.19 -0.56 12.77
N THR A 85 -33.89 -0.85 12.81
CA THR A 85 -32.91 -0.04 13.54
C THR A 85 -32.80 1.37 12.95
N LEU A 86 -32.71 1.51 11.63
CA LEU A 86 -32.65 2.81 10.97
C LEU A 86 -33.89 3.64 11.25
N ARG A 87 -35.09 3.03 11.24
CA ARG A 87 -36.33 3.73 11.57
C ARG A 87 -36.31 4.30 12.98
N LEU A 88 -35.83 3.53 13.95
CA LEU A 88 -35.69 4.02 15.33
C LEU A 88 -34.74 5.21 15.40
N GLN A 89 -33.57 5.14 14.75
CA GLN A 89 -32.62 6.25 14.76
C GLN A 89 -33.14 7.48 14.01
N LEU A 90 -33.84 7.31 12.89
CA LEU A 90 -34.46 8.42 12.17
C LEU A 90 -35.59 9.08 12.97
N ASN A 91 -36.33 8.31 13.77
CA ASN A 91 -37.34 8.88 14.67
C ASN A 91 -36.73 9.83 15.71
N GLU A 92 -35.49 9.57 16.15
CA GLU A 92 -34.75 10.47 17.06
C GLU A 92 -34.28 11.76 16.36
N VAL A 93 -34.00 11.70 15.05
CA VAL A 93 -33.68 12.90 14.25
C VAL A 93 -34.91 13.80 14.08
N GLY A 94 -36.11 13.21 14.10
CA GLY A 94 -37.38 13.90 13.96
C GLY A 94 -37.87 14.00 12.52
N PRO A 95 -39.10 14.51 12.32
CA PRO A 95 -39.72 14.59 11.00
C PRO A 95 -39.02 15.63 10.10
N PRO A 96 -39.10 15.49 8.78
CA PRO A 96 -38.63 16.51 7.84
C PRO A 96 -39.29 17.87 8.11
N THR A 97 -38.48 18.93 8.18
CA THR A 97 -38.92 20.31 8.38
C THR A 97 -38.30 21.22 7.32
N ALA A 98 -38.89 22.40 7.12
CA ALA A 98 -38.32 23.40 6.23
C ALA A 98 -37.00 23.93 6.81
N LEU A 99 -35.94 23.89 6.00
CA LEU A 99 -34.61 24.36 6.37
C LEU A 99 -34.43 25.76 5.77
N ALA A 100 -34.28 26.78 6.61
CA ALA A 100 -34.23 28.18 6.19
C ALA A 100 -32.79 28.71 6.15
N THR A 101 -31.84 28.02 6.79
CA THR A 101 -30.45 28.45 6.90
C THR A 101 -29.45 27.35 6.55
N ASP A 102 -28.26 27.75 6.08
CA ASP A 102 -27.15 26.82 5.85
C ASP A 102 -26.80 26.01 7.11
N ARG A 103 -26.92 26.64 8.28
CA ARG A 103 -26.66 25.96 9.57
C ARG A 103 -27.67 24.85 9.84
N GLU A 104 -28.95 25.10 9.61
CA GLU A 104 -30.01 24.10 9.73
C GLU A 104 -29.80 22.96 8.74
N PHE A 105 -29.43 23.29 7.49
CA PHE A 105 -29.10 22.30 6.48
C PHE A 105 -27.94 21.40 6.90
N GLN A 106 -26.82 21.96 7.33
CA GLN A 106 -25.65 21.19 7.78
C GLN A 106 -25.95 20.35 9.01
N ASN A 107 -26.79 20.83 9.93
CA ASN A 107 -27.22 20.07 11.10
C ASN A 107 -28.08 18.88 10.71
N ALA A 108 -29.08 19.08 9.84
CA ALA A 108 -29.94 18.01 9.35
C ALA A 108 -29.14 16.95 8.58
N ALA A 109 -28.22 17.38 7.71
CA ALA A 109 -27.33 16.48 6.97
C ALA A 109 -26.47 15.65 7.91
N ARG A 110 -25.81 16.29 8.90
CA ARG A 110 -25.01 15.56 9.91
C ARG A 110 -25.84 14.56 10.71
N ALA A 111 -27.04 14.94 11.14
CA ALA A 111 -27.92 14.06 11.91
C ALA A 111 -28.35 12.83 11.09
N LEU A 112 -28.73 13.03 9.83
CA LEU A 112 -29.08 11.96 8.90
C LEU A 112 -27.88 11.05 8.62
N THR A 113 -26.72 11.63 8.30
CA THR A 113 -25.49 10.86 8.06
C THR A 113 -25.12 10.04 9.28
N ARG A 114 -25.19 10.63 10.49
CA ARG A 114 -24.89 9.91 11.74
C ARG A 114 -25.83 8.72 11.93
N ALA A 115 -27.15 8.90 11.79
CA ALA A 115 -28.10 7.80 11.90
C ALA A 115 -27.82 6.67 10.88
N ILE A 116 -27.45 7.02 9.65
CA ILE A 116 -27.10 5.99 8.65
C ILE A 116 -25.82 5.25 9.06
N GLN A 117 -24.76 5.97 9.45
CA GLN A 117 -23.47 5.35 9.79
C GLN A 117 -23.56 4.50 11.05
N GLU A 118 -24.23 4.97 12.10
CA GLU A 118 -24.43 4.19 13.33
C GLU A 118 -25.25 2.92 13.06
N THR A 119 -26.27 2.98 12.19
CA THR A 119 -27.00 1.78 11.78
C THR A 119 -26.11 0.82 10.99
N ILE A 120 -25.24 1.33 10.10
CA ILE A 120 -24.27 0.50 9.35
C ILE A 120 -23.31 -0.20 10.32
N GLU A 121 -22.73 0.52 11.27
CA GLU A 121 -21.81 -0.04 12.26
C GLU A 121 -22.47 -1.13 13.10
N LYS A 122 -23.74 -0.92 13.47
CA LYS A 122 -24.47 -1.85 14.33
C LYS A 122 -24.98 -3.10 13.60
N GLU A 123 -25.47 -2.96 12.37
CA GLU A 123 -26.26 -4.00 11.70
C GLU A 123 -25.59 -4.61 10.46
N VAL A 124 -24.56 -3.96 9.89
CA VAL A 124 -23.86 -4.50 8.72
C VAL A 124 -22.65 -5.31 9.17
N PRO A 125 -22.63 -6.63 8.99
CA PRO A 125 -21.52 -7.46 9.43
C PRO A 125 -20.24 -7.12 8.67
N LEU A 126 -19.10 -7.26 9.33
CA LEU A 126 -17.80 -7.09 8.67
C LEU A 126 -17.48 -8.30 7.77
N CYS A 127 -16.82 -8.02 6.66
CA CYS A 127 -16.23 -9.02 5.77
C CYS A 127 -15.23 -9.86 6.56
N LYS A 128 -15.38 -11.18 6.48
CA LYS A 128 -14.38 -12.10 7.04
C LYS A 128 -13.16 -12.11 6.11
N PRO A 129 -11.94 -11.90 6.63
CA PRO A 129 -10.74 -12.05 5.83
C PRO A 129 -10.67 -13.50 5.34
N SER A 130 -10.53 -13.68 4.03
CA SER A 130 -10.34 -15.00 3.41
C SER A 130 -8.97 -15.04 2.76
N PRO A 131 -8.18 -16.11 2.97
CA PRO A 131 -6.90 -16.28 2.28
C PRO A 131 -7.05 -16.38 0.76
N TYR A 132 -8.26 -16.68 0.28
CA TYR A 132 -8.61 -16.74 -1.15
C TYR A 132 -9.23 -15.45 -1.69
N ALA A 133 -9.42 -14.43 -0.84
CA ALA A 133 -9.85 -13.12 -1.32
C ALA A 133 -8.73 -12.52 -2.17
N LYS A 134 -9.07 -12.07 -3.38
CA LYS A 134 -8.11 -11.39 -4.25
C LYS A 134 -7.55 -10.18 -3.52
N ARG A 135 -6.21 -10.06 -3.50
CA ARG A 135 -5.48 -8.97 -2.82
C ARG A 135 -5.47 -7.66 -3.61
N TRP A 136 -6.20 -7.62 -4.71
CA TRP A 136 -6.36 -6.47 -5.58
C TRP A 136 -7.83 -6.36 -6.01
N TRP A 137 -8.24 -5.15 -6.35
CA TRP A 137 -9.44 -4.84 -7.13
C TRP A 137 -9.35 -5.49 -8.51
#